data_AF-A0A354FEI4-F1
#
_entry.id   AF-A0A354FEI4-F1
#
_cell.length_a   1.000
_cell.length_b   1.000
_cell.length_c   1.000
_cell.angle_alpha   90.00
_cell.angle_beta   90.00
_cell.angle_gamma   90.00
#
_symmetry.space_group_name_H-M   'P 1'
#
loop_
_entity.id
_entity.type
_entity.pdbx_description
1 polymer ?
#
loop_
_entity_poly.entity_id
_entity_poly.type
_entity_poly.pdbx_seq_one_letter_code
_entity_poly.pdbx_strand_id
1 'polypeptide(L)'
;MSTLTSQEPCKVYQFQSMTDEDIVELAKCGREIALEHLINKYKNFVRAKARSYFLIGADREDIIQEGMIGLYKAIRDFRGDKLSS
;
A
#
# COMPACT_ATOMS: atom_id res chain seq x y z
N MET A 1 -22.25 17.76 27.99
CA MET A 1 -21.31 18.42 27.06
C MET A 1 -20.67 17.32 26.25
N SER A 2 -21.19 17.14 25.04
CA SER A 2 -20.93 16.01 24.16
C SER A 2 -19.54 16.10 23.55
N THR A 3 -18.77 15.02 23.64
CA THR A 3 -18.18 14.40 22.45
C THR A 3 -17.97 12.92 22.77
N LEU A 4 -18.90 12.11 22.27
CA LEU A 4 -18.73 10.68 22.14
C LEU A 4 -17.55 10.48 21.17
N THR A 5 -16.44 9.95 21.67
CA THR A 5 -15.41 9.38 20.81
C THR A 5 -15.96 8.07 20.27
N SER A 6 -16.81 8.16 19.24
CA SER A 6 -17.21 7.02 18.45
C SER A 6 -15.96 6.48 17.76
N GLN A 7 -15.37 5.47 18.35
CA GLN A 7 -14.37 4.62 17.71
C GLN A 7 -15.13 3.78 16.67
N GLU A 8 -15.38 4.40 15.50
CA GLU A 8 -16.14 3.82 14.39
C GLU A 8 -15.34 2.67 13.75
N PRO A 9 -15.82 1.42 13.75
CA PRO A 9 -15.16 0.30 13.05
C PRO A 9 -15.41 0.32 11.53
N CYS A 10 -15.48 1.49 10.89
CA CYS A 10 -15.98 1.63 9.52
C CYS A 10 -15.06 2.47 8.62
N LYS A 11 -13.98 1.88 8.09
CA LYS A 11 -13.25 2.45 6.93
C LYS A 11 -12.73 1.43 5.93
N VAL A 12 -12.39 0.20 6.36
CA VAL A 12 -11.83 -0.83 5.45
C VAL A 12 -12.81 -1.24 4.35
N TYR A 13 -14.12 -1.30 4.66
CA TYR A 13 -15.15 -1.66 3.69
C TYR A 13 -15.38 -0.58 2.62
N GLN A 14 -15.04 0.68 2.89
CA GLN A 14 -15.24 1.77 1.94
C GLN A 14 -14.26 1.69 0.76
N PHE A 15 -13.05 1.17 1.00
CA PHE A 15 -12.03 1.00 -0.03
C PHE A 15 -12.28 -0.23 -0.92
N GLN A 16 -13.01 -1.25 -0.44
CA GLN A 16 -13.27 -2.46 -1.22
C GLN A 16 -14.09 -2.20 -2.49
N SER A 17 -14.92 -1.16 -2.48
CA SER A 17 -15.73 -0.73 -3.63
C SER A 17 -15.05 0.32 -4.51
N MET A 18 -13.85 0.79 -4.14
CA MET A 18 -13.11 1.81 -4.90
C MET A 18 -12.09 1.15 -5.82
N THR A 19 -11.73 1.85 -6.90
CA THR A 19 -10.60 1.44 -7.74
C THR A 19 -9.28 1.69 -7.00
N ASP A 20 -8.22 0.97 -7.36
CA ASP A 20 -6.91 1.19 -6.74
C ASP A 20 -6.41 2.61 -7.04
N GLU A 21 -6.70 3.13 -8.23
CA GLU A 21 -6.41 4.50 -8.65
C GLU A 21 -7.06 5.54 -7.72
N ASP A 22 -8.35 5.38 -7.39
CA ASP A 22 -9.03 6.30 -6.48
C ASP A 22 -8.43 6.24 -5.06
N ILE A 23 -8.06 5.05 -4.59
CA ILE A 23 -7.44 4.86 -3.27
C ILE A 23 -6.04 5.48 -3.25
N VAL A 24 -5.29 5.42 -4.36
CA VAL A 24 -3.99 6.08 -4.50
C VAL A 24 -4.13 7.60 -4.42
N GLU A 25 -5.14 8.19 -5.08
CA GLU A 25 -5.38 9.63 -4.96
C GLU A 25 -5.72 10.04 -3.53
N LEU A 26 -6.51 9.23 -2.81
CA LEU A 26 -6.74 9.44 -1.38
C LEU A 26 -5.44 9.35 -0.56
N ALA A 27 -4.59 8.37 -0.84
CA ALA A 27 -3.29 8.21 -0.18
C ALA A 27 -2.38 9.43 -0.41
N LYS A 28 -2.36 9.97 -1.63
CA LYS A 28 -1.62 11.22 -1.97
C LYS A 28 -2.18 12.45 -1.28
N CYS A 29 -3.49 12.50 -1.04
CA CYS A 29 -4.13 13.55 -0.24
C CYS A 29 -3.79 13.46 1.26
N GLY A 30 -2.88 12.56 1.67
CA GLY A 30 -2.44 12.38 3.05
C GLY A 30 -3.32 11.43 3.86
N ARG A 31 -4.22 10.67 3.22
CA ARG A 31 -5.03 9.65 3.92
C ARG A 31 -4.17 8.41 4.17
N GLU A 32 -3.51 8.35 5.32
CA GLU A 32 -2.66 7.20 5.71
C GLU A 32 -3.40 5.86 5.66
N ILE A 33 -4.69 5.85 5.99
CA ILE A 33 -5.52 4.63 5.97
C ILE A 33 -5.68 4.07 4.55
N ALA A 34 -5.75 4.93 3.53
CA ALA A 34 -5.81 4.51 2.13
C ALA A 34 -4.47 3.89 1.69
N LEU A 35 -3.36 4.49 2.11
CA LEU A 35 -2.01 3.97 1.87
C LEU A 35 -1.82 2.60 2.55
N GLU A 36 -2.22 2.47 3.82
CA GLU A 36 -2.16 1.22 4.56
C GLU A 36 -3.00 0.12 3.90
N HIS A 37 -4.18 0.48 3.38
CA HIS A 37 -5.04 -0.46 2.64
C HIS A 37 -4.31 -1.03 1.42
N LEU A 38 -3.71 -0.18 0.58
CA LEU A 38 -2.95 -0.60 -0.60
C LEU A 38 -1.72 -1.44 -0.22
N ILE A 39 -0.96 -1.01 0.80
CA ILE A 39 0.20 -1.77 1.29
C ILE A 39 -0.24 -3.18 1.73
N ASN A 40 -1.33 -3.29 2.48
CA ASN A 40 -1.85 -4.58 2.93
C ASN A 40 -2.39 -5.45 1.79
N LYS A 41 -2.99 -4.84 0.76
CA LYS A 41 -3.47 -5.54 -0.44
C LYS A 41 -2.32 -6.17 -1.22
N TYR A 42 -1.21 -5.45 -1.39
CA TYR A 42 -0.09 -5.89 -2.24
C TYR A 42 1.09 -6.53 -1.48
N LYS A 43 1.11 -6.53 -0.15
CA LYS A 43 2.21 -7.14 0.64
C LYS A 43 2.50 -8.60 0.27
N ASN A 44 1.46 -9.38 -0.03
CA ASN A 44 1.61 -10.80 -0.39
C ASN A 44 2.24 -10.95 -1.78
N PHE A 45 1.95 -10.03 -2.70
CA PHE A 45 2.58 -9.98 -4.01
C PHE A 45 4.08 -9.66 -3.90
N VAL A 46 4.43 -8.66 -3.08
CA VAL A 46 5.84 -8.32 -2.80
C VAL A 46 6.56 -9.52 -2.18
N ARG A 47 5.98 -10.15 -1.16
CA ARG A 47 6.56 -11.35 -0.53
C ARG A 47 6.77 -12.49 -1.54
N ALA A 48 5.78 -12.75 -2.39
CA ALA A 48 5.87 -13.81 -3.39
C ALA A 48 7.00 -13.53 -4.40
N LYS A 49 7.16 -12.28 -4.85
CA LYS A 49 8.24 -11.87 -5.75
C LYS A 49 9.61 -11.88 -5.06
N ALA A 50 9.70 -11.41 -3.82
CA ALA A 50 10.93 -11.43 -3.05
C ALA A 50 11.48 -12.86 -2.86
N ARG A 51 10.61 -13.86 -2.70
CA ARG A 51 11.02 -15.27 -2.52
C ARG A 51 11.80 -15.86 -3.70
N SER A 52 11.66 -15.32 -4.92
CA SER A 52 12.39 -15.80 -6.10
C SER A 52 13.78 -15.16 -6.26
N TYR A 53 14.09 -14.12 -5.49
CA TYR A 53 15.39 -13.46 -5.52
C TYR A 53 16.26 -13.98 -4.37
N PHE A 54 17.55 -14.15 -4.65
CA PHE A 54 18.56 -14.50 -3.66
C PHE A 54 19.71 -13.52 -3.81
N LEU A 55 20.03 -12.80 -2.75
CA LEU A 55 21.22 -11.95 -2.69
C LEU A 55 22.29 -12.69 -1.89
N ILE A 56 23.48 -12.84 -2.47
CA ILE A 56 24.61 -13.45 -1.76
C ILE A 56 24.99 -12.53 -0.60
N GLY A 57 24.86 -13.03 0.63
CA GLY A 57 25.23 -12.31 1.85
C GLY A 57 24.16 -11.38 2.43
N ALA A 58 22.93 -11.34 1.89
CA ALA A 58 21.81 -10.62 2.49
C ALA A 58 20.70 -11.58 2.94
N ASP A 59 19.97 -11.19 3.98
CA ASP A 59 18.83 -11.97 4.47
C ASP A 59 17.64 -11.83 3.50
N ARG A 60 16.78 -12.86 3.46
CA ARG A 60 15.50 -12.79 2.76
C ARG A 60 14.64 -11.63 3.27
N GLU A 61 14.73 -11.31 4.55
CA GLU A 61 14.02 -10.18 5.13
C GLU A 61 14.49 -8.85 4.54
N ASP A 62 15.78 -8.69 4.18
CA ASP A 62 16.29 -7.48 3.52
C ASP A 62 15.65 -7.29 2.14
N ILE A 63 15.54 -8.36 1.37
CA ILE A 63 14.90 -8.35 0.04
C ILE A 63 13.41 -7.99 0.17
N ILE A 64 12.74 -8.51 1.18
CA ILE A 64 11.33 -8.18 1.44
C ILE A 64 11.20 -6.70 1.82
N GLN A 65 12.07 -6.18 2.67
CA GLN A 65 12.04 -4.76 3.06
C GLN A 65 12.24 -3.83 1.86
N GLU A 66 13.25 -4.09 1.04
CA GLU A 66 13.46 -3.33 -0.21
C GLU A 66 12.25 -3.40 -1.14
N GLY A 67 11.62 -4.57 -1.23
CA GLY A 67 10.36 -4.74 -1.98
C GLY A 67 9.21 -3.91 -1.41
N MET A 68 9.06 -3.85 -0.09
CA MET A 68 8.01 -3.05 0.58
C MET A 68 8.28 -1.55 0.45
N ILE A 69 9.54 -1.12 0.52
CA ILE A 69 9.97 0.26 0.26
C ILE A 69 9.66 0.63 -1.20
N GLY A 70 9.93 -0.27 -2.15
CA GLY A 70 9.60 -0.11 -3.56
C GLY A 70 8.09 0.06 -3.77
N LEU A 71 7.27 -0.78 -3.14
CA LEU A 71 5.81 -0.67 -3.18
C LEU A 71 5.32 0.68 -2.64
N TYR A 72 5.84 1.12 -1.49
CA TYR A 72 5.48 2.41 -0.91
C TYR A 72 5.80 3.57 -1.86
N LYS A 73 7.01 3.59 -2.44
CA LYS A 73 7.43 4.61 -3.42
C LYS A 73 6.55 4.57 -4.66
N ALA A 74 6.22 3.37 -5.16
CA ALA A 74 5.36 3.19 -6.33
C ALA A 74 3.95 3.75 -6.11
N ILE A 75 3.36 3.53 -4.93
CA ILE A 75 2.03 4.09 -4.59
C ILE A 75 2.11 5.62 -4.50
N ARG A 76 3.12 6.16 -3.81
CA ARG A 76 3.28 7.60 -3.62
C ARG A 76 3.55 8.35 -4.93
N ASP A 77 4.39 7.77 -5.78
CA ASP A 77 4.86 8.40 -7.02
C ASP A 77 4.01 8.00 -8.25
N PHE A 78 2.95 7.21 -8.04
CA PHE A 78 2.02 6.76 -9.09
C PHE A 78 1.46 7.95 -9.87
N ARG A 79 1.38 7.85 -11.19
CA ARG A 79 0.70 8.82 -12.06
C ARG A 79 -0.25 8.03 -12.94
N GLY A 80 -1.56 8.12 -12.68
CA GLY A 80 -2.60 7.37 -13.42
C GLY A 80 -2.70 7.76 -14.89
N ASP A 81 -2.08 8.88 -15.24
CA ASP A 81 -1.97 9.52 -16.54
C ASP A 81 -0.76 9.00 -17.35
N LYS A 82 0.07 8.11 -16.79
CA LYS A 82 1.04 7.36 -17.58
C LYS A 82 0.37 6.13 -18.19
N LEU A 83 -0.01 6.24 -19.46
CA LEU A 83 -0.19 5.08 -20.35
C LEU A 83 1.13 4.28 -20.34
N SER A 84 1.16 3.18 -19.59
CA SER A 84 2.24 2.21 -19.70
C SER A 84 2.19 1.62 -21.10
N SER A 85 3.22 1.89 -21.91
CA SER A 85 3.46 1.21 -23.20
C SER A 85 4.11 -0.16 -22.99
#